data_AF-A0A533I176-F1
#
_entry.id   AF-A0A533I176-F1
#
_cell.length_a   1.000
_cell.length_b   1.000
_cell.length_c   1.000
_cell.angle_alpha   90.00
_cell.angle_beta   90.00
_cell.angle_gamma   90.00
#
_symmetry.space_group_name_H-M   'P 1'
#
loop_
_entity.id
_entity.type
_entity.pdbx_description
1 polymer ?
#
loop_
_entity_poly.entity_id
_entity_poly.type
_entity_poly.pdbx_seq_one_letter_code
_entity_poly.pdbx_strand_id
1 'polypeptide(L)'
;MKKAKIKIKKDYGNFTERNYTFWTDMDDLKKGDVVTAFTKYGLQIGLFVSYTDENFEPNNFLIEKLSGVMVSMRIKEQKDALIRQKLDETSDFVKRIYAL
;
A
#
# COMPACT_ATOMS: atom_id res chain seq x y z
N MET A 1 12.25 -10.92 -18.35
CA MET A 1 11.31 -10.25 -17.43
C MET A 1 10.13 -11.17 -17.15
N LYS A 2 9.69 -11.26 -15.89
CA LYS A 2 8.48 -12.00 -15.47
C LYS A 2 7.28 -11.04 -15.44
N LYS A 3 6.06 -11.59 -15.48
CA LYS A 3 4.83 -10.81 -15.26
C LYS A 3 4.29 -11.10 -13.86
N ALA A 4 3.97 -10.05 -13.12
CA ALA A 4 3.43 -10.13 -11.77
C ALA A 4 2.04 -9.51 -11.71
N LYS A 5 1.10 -10.23 -11.10
CA LYS A 5 -0.22 -9.72 -10.75
C LYS A 5 -0.15 -9.04 -9.39
N ILE A 6 -0.59 -7.79 -9.34
CA ILE A 6 -0.70 -7.02 -8.10
C ILE A 6 -2.10 -6.44 -7.93
N LYS A 7 -2.46 -6.17 -6.68
CA LYS A 7 -3.57 -5.28 -6.35
C LYS A 7 -3.02 -3.94 -5.92
N ILE A 8 -3.55 -2.85 -6.48
CA ILE A 8 -3.06 -1.50 -6.18
C ILE A 8 -3.79 -0.96 -4.95
N LYS A 9 -3.07 -0.27 -4.07
CA LYS A 9 -3.65 0.39 -2.90
C LYS A 9 -4.53 1.56 -3.35
N LYS A 10 -5.78 1.55 -2.88
CA LYS A 10 -6.77 2.62 -3.02
C LYS A 10 -6.77 3.50 -1.76
N ASP A 11 -7.61 4.52 -1.78
CA ASP A 11 -7.94 5.35 -0.64
C ASP A 11 -8.40 4.50 0.56
N TYR A 12 -8.18 5.05 1.77
CA TYR A 12 -8.55 4.42 3.05
C TYR A 12 -7.90 3.05 3.32
N GLY A 13 -6.81 2.72 2.63
CA GLY A 13 -6.03 1.51 2.89
C GLY A 13 -6.59 0.24 2.26
N ASN A 14 -7.66 0.34 1.48
CA ASN A 14 -8.20 -0.78 0.72
C ASN A 14 -7.32 -1.09 -0.50
N PHE A 15 -7.42 -2.31 -1.03
CA PHE A 15 -6.79 -2.67 -2.29
C PHE A 15 -7.83 -2.78 -3.41
N THR A 16 -7.40 -2.68 -4.66
CA THR A 16 -8.28 -2.91 -5.80
C THR A 16 -8.83 -4.33 -5.80
N GLU A 17 -10.10 -4.48 -6.18
CA GLU A 17 -10.72 -5.80 -6.36
C GLU A 17 -10.08 -6.55 -7.53
N ARG A 18 -9.80 -5.82 -8.62
CA ARG A 18 -9.09 -6.34 -9.80
C ARG A 18 -7.59 -6.46 -9.57
N ASN A 19 -7.02 -7.46 -10.24
CA ASN A 19 -5.58 -7.64 -10.39
C ASN A 19 -5.10 -6.89 -11.63
N TYR A 20 -3.88 -6.37 -11.55
CA TYR A 20 -3.21 -5.71 -12.66
C TYR A 20 -1.87 -6.41 -12.89
N THR A 21 -1.51 -6.56 -14.16
CA THR A 21 -0.28 -7.22 -14.55
C THR A 21 0.81 -6.19 -14.80
N PHE A 22 2.00 -6.45 -14.27
CA PHE A 22 3.20 -5.61 -14.35
C PHE A 22 4.40 -6.44 -14.77
N TRP A 23 5.33 -5.83 -15.47
CA TRP A 23 6.66 -6.40 -15.65
C TRP A 23 7.47 -6.33 -14.37
N THR A 24 8.28 -7.35 -14.11
CA THR A 24 9.20 -7.38 -12.98
C THR A 24 10.41 -8.24 -13.29
N ASP A 25 11.56 -7.86 -12.76
CA ASP A 25 12.77 -8.68 -12.74
C ASP A 25 12.98 -9.39 -11.38
N MET A 26 12.12 -9.10 -10.40
CA MET A 26 12.12 -9.79 -9.11
C MET A 26 11.66 -11.25 -9.28
N ASP A 27 12.29 -12.15 -8.54
CA ASP A 27 12.01 -13.58 -8.53
C ASP A 27 11.57 -14.10 -7.15
N ASP A 28 11.79 -13.36 -6.07
CA ASP A 28 11.55 -13.75 -4.68
C ASP A 28 10.22 -13.23 -4.09
N LEU A 29 9.34 -12.63 -4.91
CA LEU A 29 8.04 -12.14 -4.45
C LEU A 29 7.12 -13.28 -3.98
N LYS A 30 6.59 -13.12 -2.77
CA LYS A 30 5.61 -14.01 -2.14
C LYS A 30 4.27 -13.32 -2.04
N LYS A 31 3.19 -14.09 -2.15
CA LYS A 31 1.81 -13.58 -2.02
C LYS A 31 1.68 -12.78 -0.72
N GLY A 32 1.23 -11.53 -0.84
CA GLY A 32 1.12 -10.60 0.30
C GLY A 32 2.32 -9.67 0.48
N ASP A 33 3.40 -9.84 -0.30
CA ASP A 33 4.49 -8.87 -0.32
C ASP A 33 3.98 -7.52 -0.82
N VAL A 34 4.39 -6.46 -0.14
CA VAL A 34 4.07 -5.09 -0.55
C VAL A 34 5.14 -4.64 -1.54
N VAL A 35 4.71 -4.08 -2.66
CA VAL A 35 5.60 -3.67 -3.75
C VAL A 35 5.30 -2.23 -4.16
N THR A 36 6.30 -1.52 -4.65
CA THR A 36 6.13 -0.27 -5.38
C THR A 36 6.01 -0.56 -6.88
N ALA A 37 5.09 0.13 -7.53
CA ALA A 37 4.78 -0.05 -8.94
C ALA A 37 4.77 1.32 -9.64
N PHE A 38 5.36 1.38 -10.83
CA PHE A 38 5.31 2.56 -11.68
C PHE A 38 4.17 2.41 -12.68
N THR A 39 3.21 3.32 -12.63
CA THR A 39 2.05 3.36 -13.53
C THR A 39 2.04 4.63 -14.35
N LYS A 40 1.14 4.72 -15.34
CA LYS A 40 0.86 5.98 -16.05
C LYS A 40 0.42 7.15 -15.15
N TYR A 41 0.01 6.88 -13.90
CA TYR A 41 -0.36 7.88 -12.90
C TYR A 41 0.78 8.15 -11.89
N GLY A 42 1.98 7.63 -12.15
CA GLY A 42 3.14 7.74 -11.27
C GLY A 42 3.33 6.53 -10.35
N LEU A 43 4.06 6.75 -9.26
CA LEU A 43 4.43 5.73 -8.27
C LEU A 43 3.22 5.34 -7.41
N GLN A 44 2.96 4.04 -7.31
CA GLN A 44 1.87 3.48 -6.53
C GLN A 44 2.36 2.32 -5.66
N ILE A 45 1.64 2.06 -4.58
CA ILE A 45 1.87 0.91 -3.70
C ILE A 45 0.89 -0.19 -4.08
N GLY A 46 1.35 -1.44 -4.11
CA GLY A 46 0.51 -2.59 -4.37
C GLY A 46 0.86 -3.79 -3.48
N LEU A 47 0.00 -4.79 -3.55
CA LEU A 47 0.16 -6.09 -2.92
C LEU A 47 0.38 -7.13 -4.02
N PHE A 48 1.49 -7.85 -3.95
CA PHE A 48 1.78 -8.94 -4.87
C PHE A 48 0.81 -10.11 -4.64
N VAL A 49 0.23 -10.62 -5.73
CA VAL A 49 -0.71 -11.74 -5.72
C VAL A 49 -0.05 -13.01 -6.20
N SER A 50 0.51 -13.00 -7.42
CA SER A 50 1.18 -14.14 -8.04
C SER A 50 1.97 -13.70 -9.28
N TYR A 51 2.90 -14.54 -9.74
CA TYR A 51 3.38 -14.45 -11.11
C TYR A 51 2.32 -14.96 -12.10
N THR A 52 2.47 -14.65 -13.38
CA THR A 52 1.55 -15.07 -14.43
C THR A 52 2.25 -15.19 -15.79
N ASP A 53 1.78 -16.08 -16.65
CA ASP A 53 2.27 -16.26 -18.02
C ASP A 53 1.21 -15.83 -19.06
N GLU A 54 0.39 -14.84 -18.71
CA GLU A 54 -0.67 -14.36 -19.60
C GLU A 54 -0.08 -13.73 -20.87
N ASN A 55 -0.69 -14.02 -22.02
CA ASN A 55 -0.27 -13.58 -23.36
C ASN A 55 -0.56 -12.09 -23.67
N PHE A 56 -0.56 -11.23 -22.66
CA PHE A 56 -0.67 -9.78 -22.79
C PHE A 56 0.59 -9.11 -22.24
N GLU A 57 1.06 -8.06 -22.89
CA GLU A 57 2.27 -7.31 -22.53
C GLU A 57 1.91 -6.11 -21.62
N PRO A 58 2.30 -6.11 -20.33
CA PRO A 58 2.09 -4.97 -19.45
C PRO A 58 2.71 -3.67 -19.95
N ASN A 59 2.01 -2.56 -19.70
CA ASN A 59 2.54 -1.21 -19.90
C ASN A 59 3.18 -0.60 -18.63
N ASN A 60 3.24 -1.37 -17.55
CA ASN A 60 3.67 -0.90 -16.23
C ASN A 60 4.72 -1.83 -15.62
N PHE A 61 5.54 -1.32 -14.70
CA PHE A 61 6.66 -2.04 -14.09
C PHE A 61 6.57 -2.05 -12.56
N LEU A 62 6.97 -3.17 -11.93
CA LEU A 62 7.29 -3.18 -10.50
C LEU A 62 8.70 -2.63 -10.31
N ILE A 63 8.86 -1.77 -9.32
CA ILE A 63 10.14 -1.12 -9.01
C ILE A 63 10.86 -1.89 -7.93
N GLU A 64 10.22 -2.08 -6.77
CA GLU A 64 10.88 -2.66 -5.62
C GLU A 64 9.90 -3.40 -4.70
N LYS A 65 10.42 -4.41 -4.00
CA LYS A 65 9.76 -5.05 -2.87
C LYS A 65 9.99 -4.22 -1.61
N LEU A 66 8.91 -3.74 -1.01
CA LEU A 66 8.99 -3.10 0.30
C LEU A 66 9.10 -4.20 1.36
N SER A 67 10.12 -4.13 2.21
CA SER A 67 10.27 -5.11 3.30
C SER A 67 9.03 -5.07 4.22
N GLY A 68 8.40 -6.24 4.41
CA GLY A 68 7.13 -6.35 5.14
C GLY A 68 7.21 -5.85 6.59
N VAL A 69 8.38 -5.94 7.22
CA VAL A 69 8.62 -5.42 8.58
C VAL A 69 8.56 -3.89 8.61
N MET A 70 9.20 -3.20 7.67
CA MET A 70 9.13 -1.73 7.64
C MET A 70 7.72 -1.25 7.34
N VAL A 71 7.04 -1.85 6.36
CA VAL A 71 5.69 -1.40 5.98
C VAL A 71 4.69 -1.58 7.12
N SER A 72 4.70 -2.73 7.79
CA SER A 72 3.82 -2.98 8.94
C SER A 72 4.12 -2.02 10.10
N MET A 73 5.39 -1.75 10.37
CA MET A 73 5.81 -0.76 11.38
C MET A 73 5.33 0.65 11.04
N ARG A 74 5.53 1.13 9.81
CA ARG A 74 5.07 2.46 9.37
C ARG A 74 3.54 2.59 9.36
N ILE A 75 2.81 1.54 9.00
CA ILE A 75 1.34 1.53 9.08
C ILE A 75 0.88 1.67 10.53
N LYS A 76 1.52 0.95 11.46
CA LYS A 76 1.22 1.06 12.90
C LYS A 76 1.49 2.48 13.40
N GLU A 77 2.65 3.05 13.08
CA GLU A 77 3.01 4.43 13.45
C GLU A 77 1.97 5.45 12.99
N GLN A 78 1.48 5.35 11.74
CA GLN A 78 0.44 6.24 11.22
C GLN A 78 -0.89 6.08 11.95
N LYS A 79 -1.32 4.85 12.24
CA LYS A 79 -2.55 4.60 13.03
C LYS A 79 -2.44 5.19 14.43
N ASP A 80 -1.32 4.94 15.10
CA ASP A 80 -1.08 5.44 16.46
C ASP A 80 -1.02 6.98 16.51
N ALA A 81 -0.49 7.61 15.46
CA ALA A 81 -0.48 9.07 15.32
C ALA A 81 -1.90 9.63 15.12
N LEU A 82 -2.72 9.01 14.27
CA LEU A 82 -4.11 9.44 14.04
C LEU A 82 -4.97 9.30 15.30
N ILE A 83 -4.82 8.19 16.04
CA ILE A 83 -5.52 7.97 17.31
C ILE A 83 -5.14 9.07 18.31
N ARG A 84 -3.84 9.37 18.44
CA ARG A 84 -3.36 10.44 19.34
C ARG A 84 -3.95 11.80 18.96
N GLN A 85 -3.88 12.17 17.68
CA GLN A 85 -4.46 13.44 17.21
C GLN A 85 -5.96 13.55 17.57
N LYS A 86 -6.73 12.46 17.42
CA LYS A 86 -8.16 12.47 17.77
C LYS A 86 -8.43 12.53 19.27
N LEU A 87 -7.59 11.90 20.09
CA LEU A 87 -7.67 12.01 21.54
C LEU A 87 -7.35 13.45 21.99
N ASP A 88 -6.34 14.08 21.40
CA ASP A 88 -5.96 15.46 21.72
C ASP A 88 -7.08 16.45 21.33
N GLU A 89 -7.63 16.34 20.11
CA GLU A 89 -8.79 17.12 19.66
C GLU A 89 -9.98 16.98 20.62
N THR A 90 -10.24 15.76 21.10
CA THR A 90 -11.34 15.48 22.05
C THR A 90 -11.04 16.08 23.43
N SER A 91 -9.80 15.95 23.92
CA SER A 91 -9.37 16.51 25.21
C SER A 91 -9.54 18.03 25.23
N ASP A 92 -9.13 18.70 24.16
CA ASP A 92 -9.23 20.16 24.06
C ASP A 92 -10.69 20.63 23.94
N PHE A 93 -11.55 19.87 23.25
CA PHE A 93 -12.97 20.12 23.23
C PHE A 93 -13.59 20.04 24.64
N VAL A 94 -13.28 18.99 25.40
CA VAL A 94 -13.76 18.80 26.78
C VAL A 94 -13.30 19.95 27.68
N LYS A 95 -12.03 20.34 27.61
CA LYS A 95 -11.52 21.49 28.40
C LYS A 95 -12.28 22.78 28.11
N ARG A 96 -12.63 23.04 26.84
CA ARG A 96 -13.40 24.23 26.46
C ARG A 96 -14.82 24.22 27.04
N ILE A 97 -15.48 23.06 27.07
CA ILE A 97 -16.82 22.91 27.65
C ILE A 97 -16.80 23.17 29.15
N TYR A 98 -15.82 22.61 29.88
CA TYR A 98 -15.72 22.76 31.34
C TYR A 98 -15.11 24.09 31.81
N ALA A 99 -14.61 24.92 30.89
CA ALA A 99 -14.13 26.27 31.18
C ALA A 99 -15.23 27.35 31.04
N LEU A 100 -16.46 26.95 30.68
CA LEU A 100 -17.69 27.74 30.70
C LEU A 100 -18.49 27.42 31.97
#